data_AF-A0A4R6AZI0-F1
#
_entry.id   AF-A0A4R6AZI0-F1
#
_cell.length_a   1.000
_cell.length_b   1.000
_cell.length_c   1.000
_cell.angle_alpha   90.00
_cell.angle_beta   90.00
_cell.angle_gamma   90.00
#
_symmetry.space_group_name_H-M   'P 1'
#
loop_
_entity.id
_entity.type
_entity.pdbx_description
1 polymer ?
#
loop_
_entity_poly.entity_id
_entity_poly.type
_entity_poly.pdbx_seq_one_letter_code
_entity_poly.pdbx_strand_id
1 'polypeptide(L)'
;MRCPGVKRMGTATASPPENCAPPTKKFTHVKLFCLSPVTSTSSLHAGDRQQQGNQKMTGHFTRVAGVCFVLVASPLSAATFGSNTVVYSLGNEGQTLVTLAAPGQGTPSGVTLDFNGMLRSLDSIAYRPQTGQLYGYDNEDDVVYLIDPQTGATTKIVEALGTTSNDDLGFDFNNVLDAARIVTAEEENIVFFPNKMPPTLEPKTPLAYVPGDENEGVNPNIVANAYTNAVPNATSTAQFVIDSDWDILATLGNNAGTLETVGDLYLDGMAFDITEDIGFDILSFMEGDNTAYALLTERMTGGQSIYEVPLIADMMGRINLVEVTALDRSFGTLNGLAVAPSAVPLPAALPMLVAGLAALGFARRRRG
;
A
#
# COMPACT_ATOMS: atom_id res chain seq x y z
N MET A 1 -71.67 -2.45 -45.12
CA MET A 1 -71.92 -1.66 -46.34
C MET A 1 -70.62 -0.97 -46.75
N ARG A 2 -70.17 -1.23 -47.98
CA ARG A 2 -69.21 -0.52 -48.87
C ARG A 2 -68.08 0.37 -48.30
N CYS A 3 -66.84 -0.02 -48.65
CA CYS A 3 -65.63 0.81 -48.85
C CYS A 3 -65.73 1.73 -50.09
N PRO A 4 -64.70 2.52 -50.55
CA PRO A 4 -63.49 3.14 -49.93
C PRO A 4 -63.21 4.60 -50.42
N GLY A 5 -62.11 5.25 -49.97
CA GLY A 5 -61.29 6.10 -50.87
C GLY A 5 -60.43 7.26 -50.32
N VAL A 6 -59.10 7.04 -50.31
CA VAL A 6 -57.98 7.99 -50.63
C VAL A 6 -57.43 8.96 -49.56
N LYS A 7 -56.17 8.73 -49.16
CA LYS A 7 -55.05 9.69 -49.31
C LYS A 7 -53.67 9.02 -49.19
N ARG A 8 -52.77 9.35 -50.12
CA ARG A 8 -51.35 8.96 -50.22
C ARG A 8 -50.45 9.92 -49.43
N MET A 9 -49.38 9.40 -48.85
CA MET A 9 -48.04 10.00 -48.58
C MET A 9 -47.21 8.84 -48.00
N GLY A 10 -46.02 8.46 -48.44
CA GLY A 10 -44.92 9.16 -49.08
C GLY A 10 -43.67 8.73 -48.31
N THR A 11 -43.01 7.65 -48.75
CA THR A 11 -41.81 7.07 -48.14
C THR A 11 -40.58 7.93 -48.46
N ALA A 12 -39.88 8.41 -47.43
CA ALA A 12 -38.58 9.05 -47.56
C ALA A 12 -37.53 8.23 -46.78
N THR A 13 -36.67 7.59 -47.57
CA THR A 13 -35.36 7.05 -47.17
C THR A 13 -34.39 8.22 -46.97
N ALA A 14 -33.71 8.29 -45.83
CA ALA A 14 -32.64 9.24 -45.57
C ALA A 14 -31.31 8.50 -45.34
N SER A 15 -30.34 8.79 -46.20
CA SER A 15 -28.94 8.38 -46.13
C SER A 15 -28.18 9.15 -45.02
N PRO A 16 -27.11 8.59 -44.43
CA PRO A 16 -26.24 9.33 -43.51
C PRO A 16 -25.18 10.16 -44.27
N PRO A 17 -24.76 11.33 -43.76
CA PRO A 17 -23.67 12.10 -44.34
C PRO A 17 -22.28 11.61 -43.87
N GLU A 18 -21.33 11.66 -44.80
CA GLU A 18 -19.91 11.44 -44.61
C GLU A 18 -19.20 12.59 -43.85
N ASN A 19 -18.06 12.22 -43.24
CA ASN A 19 -16.87 13.03 -42.96
C ASN A 19 -16.89 14.06 -41.82
N CYS A 20 -16.30 13.66 -40.69
CA CYS A 20 -15.47 14.53 -39.84
C CYS A 20 -14.24 13.74 -39.35
N ALA A 21 -13.08 14.02 -39.95
CA ALA A 21 -11.78 13.57 -39.46
C ALA A 21 -11.28 14.53 -38.36
N PRO A 22 -10.56 14.04 -37.34
CA PRO A 22 -9.99 14.88 -36.29
C PRO A 22 -8.76 15.66 -36.79
N PRO A 23 -8.46 16.84 -36.23
CA PRO A 23 -7.35 17.66 -36.68
C PRO A 23 -6.00 17.06 -36.27
N THR A 24 -5.12 16.87 -37.25
CA THR A 24 -3.71 16.54 -37.07
C THR A 24 -2.94 17.74 -36.51
N LYS A 25 -2.45 17.64 -35.28
CA LYS A 25 -1.48 18.61 -34.74
C LYS A 25 -0.12 18.40 -35.43
N LYS A 26 0.35 19.43 -36.12
CA LYS A 26 1.69 19.52 -36.70
C LYS A 26 2.74 19.51 -35.58
N PHE A 27 3.62 18.51 -35.56
CA PHE A 27 4.86 18.55 -34.80
C PHE A 27 5.85 19.46 -35.51
N THR A 28 6.06 20.66 -34.97
CA THR A 28 7.16 21.54 -35.37
C THR A 28 8.43 21.03 -34.68
N HIS A 29 9.48 20.75 -35.46
CA HIS A 29 10.80 20.39 -34.97
C HIS A 29 11.35 21.47 -34.02
N VAL A 30 11.51 21.14 -32.74
CA VAL A 30 12.35 21.92 -31.82
C VAL A 30 13.78 21.44 -31.99
N LYS A 31 14.63 22.30 -32.56
CA LYS A 31 16.08 22.12 -32.61
C LYS A 31 16.63 22.12 -31.19
N LEU A 32 17.24 21.01 -30.81
CA LEU A 32 18.04 20.85 -29.60
C LEU A 32 19.30 21.74 -29.71
N PHE A 33 19.31 22.89 -29.02
CA PHE A 33 20.51 23.68 -28.82
C PHE A 33 21.18 23.24 -27.52
N CYS A 34 22.36 22.62 -27.63
CA CYS A 34 23.26 22.38 -26.50
C CYS A 34 23.72 23.74 -25.94
N LEU A 35 23.36 24.03 -24.69
CA LEU A 35 23.94 25.13 -23.92
C LEU A 35 25.07 24.56 -23.05
N SER A 36 26.30 24.94 -23.39
CA SER A 36 27.47 24.76 -22.53
C SER A 36 27.40 25.69 -21.31
N PRO A 37 27.92 25.29 -20.14
CA PRO A 37 27.88 26.15 -18.96
C PRO A 37 28.83 27.33 -19.09
N VAL A 38 28.28 28.54 -18.98
CA VAL A 38 29.03 29.81 -18.89
C VAL A 38 29.46 29.99 -17.44
N THR A 39 30.76 29.93 -17.19
CA THR A 39 31.40 30.41 -15.96
C THR A 39 31.30 31.93 -15.88
N SER A 40 30.55 32.45 -14.91
CA SER A 40 30.51 33.88 -14.65
C SER A 40 31.79 34.32 -13.92
N THR A 41 32.50 35.28 -14.50
CA THR A 41 33.57 36.04 -13.85
C THR A 41 33.08 37.47 -13.71
N SER A 42 32.79 37.89 -12.49
CA SER A 42 32.37 39.25 -12.19
C SER A 42 33.58 40.19 -12.21
N SER A 43 33.71 40.97 -13.27
CA SER A 43 34.59 42.14 -13.37
C SER A 43 33.84 43.37 -12.86
N LEU A 44 34.33 43.98 -11.77
CA LEU A 44 33.82 45.25 -11.24
C LEU A 44 34.51 46.41 -11.95
N HIS A 45 33.76 47.19 -12.73
CA HIS A 45 34.12 48.54 -13.18
C HIS A 45 33.50 49.55 -12.22
N ALA A 46 34.34 50.29 -11.49
CA ALA A 46 33.92 51.35 -10.60
C ALA A 46 33.99 52.71 -11.32
N GLY A 47 32.85 53.41 -11.35
CA GLY A 47 32.73 54.81 -11.78
C GLY A 47 32.58 55.75 -10.57
N ASP A 48 33.45 56.76 -10.56
CA ASP A 48 33.30 58.13 -10.08
C ASP A 48 32.88 58.51 -8.63
N ARG A 49 33.82 59.25 -8.00
CA ARG A 49 33.65 60.56 -7.33
C ARG A 49 32.75 60.71 -6.09
N GLN A 50 33.36 60.95 -4.93
CA GLN A 50 33.41 62.24 -4.19
C GLN A 50 33.79 62.05 -2.71
N GLN A 51 34.90 62.72 -2.36
CA GLN A 51 35.27 63.44 -1.14
C GLN A 51 34.58 63.25 0.24
N GLN A 52 35.48 63.34 1.24
CA GLN A 52 35.38 63.90 2.60
C GLN A 52 35.00 63.00 3.77
N GLY A 53 35.79 63.13 4.84
CA GLY A 53 35.33 62.88 6.21
C GLY A 53 36.16 61.92 7.03
N ASN A 54 37.19 62.43 7.69
CA ASN A 54 38.02 61.72 8.67
C ASN A 54 37.20 61.41 9.94
N GLN A 55 36.87 60.15 10.22
CA GLN A 55 36.51 59.68 11.56
C GLN A 55 37.13 58.32 11.87
N LYS A 56 38.02 58.31 12.86
CA LYS A 56 38.51 57.10 13.54
C LYS A 56 37.33 56.46 14.29
N MET A 57 36.78 55.38 13.75
CA MET A 57 35.93 54.45 14.49
C MET A 57 36.63 53.09 14.58
N THR A 58 36.87 52.66 15.82
CA THR A 58 37.24 51.30 16.20
C THR A 58 36.07 50.37 15.91
N GLY A 59 36.12 49.70 14.75
CA GLY A 59 35.13 48.71 14.34
C GLY A 59 35.30 47.38 15.09
N HIS A 60 34.26 46.99 15.83
CA HIS A 60 34.07 45.61 16.24
C HIS A 60 33.91 44.74 14.98
N PHE A 61 34.84 43.81 14.75
CA PHE A 61 34.70 42.77 13.74
C PHE A 61 33.70 41.72 14.24
N THR A 62 32.43 41.85 13.85
CA THR A 62 31.47 40.76 13.97
C THR A 62 31.84 39.69 12.95
N ARG A 63 32.48 38.62 13.41
CA ARG A 63 32.76 37.43 12.60
C ARG A 63 31.43 36.74 12.29
N VAL A 64 30.97 36.86 11.04
CA VAL A 64 29.92 35.97 10.51
C VAL A 64 30.58 34.61 10.28
N ALA A 65 30.38 33.69 11.22
CA ALA A 65 30.75 32.30 11.05
C ALA A 65 29.80 31.69 10.01
N GLY A 66 30.30 31.48 8.79
CA GLY A 66 29.61 30.68 7.80
C GLY A 66 29.53 29.24 8.30
N VAL A 67 28.34 28.82 8.73
CA VAL A 67 28.05 27.42 9.03
C VAL A 67 27.94 26.70 7.68
N CYS A 68 28.99 25.97 7.33
CA CYS A 68 28.97 25.06 6.20
C CYS A 68 28.16 23.82 6.62
N PHE A 69 26.90 23.73 6.19
CA PHE A 69 26.12 22.51 6.33
C PHE A 69 26.74 21.44 5.42
N VAL A 70 27.41 20.46 6.02
CA VAL A 70 27.78 19.23 5.33
C VAL A 70 26.48 18.44 5.18
N LEU A 71 25.93 18.38 3.96
CA LEU A 71 24.92 17.41 3.59
C LEU A 71 25.59 16.03 3.70
N VAL A 72 25.36 15.35 4.81
CA VAL A 72 25.70 13.92 4.93
C VAL A 72 24.64 13.20 4.11
N ALA A 73 24.97 12.82 2.88
CA ALA A 73 24.16 11.86 2.15
C ALA A 73 24.24 10.55 2.94
N SER A 74 23.20 10.24 3.71
CA SER A 74 23.02 8.92 4.28
C SER A 74 23.07 7.91 3.14
N PRO A 75 23.83 6.81 3.25
CA PRO A 75 23.73 5.76 2.25
C PRO A 75 22.27 5.31 2.21
N LEU A 76 21.63 5.47 1.05
CA LEU A 76 20.31 4.90 0.80
C LEU A 76 20.50 3.38 0.91
N SER A 77 20.16 2.82 2.06
CA SER A 77 20.06 1.37 2.19
C SER A 77 18.94 0.96 1.24
N ALA A 78 19.22 0.03 0.33
CA ALA A 78 18.16 -0.54 -0.50
C ALA A 78 17.11 -1.13 0.45
N ALA A 79 15.85 -0.70 0.31
CA ALA A 79 14.76 -1.26 1.07
C ALA A 79 14.65 -2.75 0.71
N THR A 80 14.48 -3.60 1.71
CA THR A 80 14.32 -5.04 1.55
C THR A 80 13.49 -5.56 2.71
N PHE A 81 12.59 -6.50 2.45
CA PHE A 81 12.01 -7.26 3.54
C PHE A 81 13.05 -8.26 4.03
N GLY A 82 13.21 -8.35 5.36
CA GLY A 82 14.25 -9.15 5.98
C GLY A 82 14.12 -10.65 5.71
N SER A 83 15.21 -11.41 5.85
CA SER A 83 15.18 -12.89 5.77
C SER A 83 14.26 -13.56 6.81
N ASN A 84 13.83 -12.79 7.82
CA ASN A 84 12.87 -13.21 8.84
C ASN A 84 11.45 -12.71 8.55
N THR A 85 11.11 -12.46 7.28
CA THR A 85 9.81 -11.98 6.84
C THR A 85 9.28 -12.89 5.75
N VAL A 86 7.97 -13.16 5.78
CA VAL A 86 7.25 -13.80 4.69
C VAL A 86 6.23 -12.79 4.16
N VAL A 87 6.18 -12.66 2.85
CA VAL A 87 5.27 -11.75 2.16
C VAL A 87 4.34 -12.59 1.29
N TYR A 88 3.04 -12.47 1.53
CA TYR A 88 1.98 -13.10 0.76
C TYR A 88 1.25 -12.07 -0.09
N SER A 89 0.77 -12.51 -1.25
CA SER A 89 -0.13 -11.76 -2.13
C SER A 89 -1.06 -12.73 -2.85
N LEU A 90 -2.06 -12.24 -3.55
CA LEU A 90 -2.96 -13.04 -4.37
C LEU A 90 -2.59 -12.85 -5.84
N GLY A 91 -2.54 -13.93 -6.60
CA GLY A 91 -2.33 -13.91 -8.05
C GLY A 91 -3.38 -14.72 -8.78
N ASN A 92 -3.36 -14.63 -10.10
CA ASN A 92 -4.31 -15.27 -11.01
C ASN A 92 -5.77 -14.94 -10.61
N GLU A 93 -6.07 -13.65 -10.48
CA GLU A 93 -7.42 -13.15 -10.13
C GLU A 93 -7.90 -13.75 -8.79
N GLY A 94 -7.06 -13.69 -7.75
CA GLY A 94 -7.46 -14.15 -6.42
C GLY A 94 -7.45 -15.67 -6.21
N GLN A 95 -7.08 -16.48 -7.21
CA GLN A 95 -7.16 -17.95 -7.13
C GLN A 95 -5.86 -18.62 -6.65
N THR A 96 -4.77 -17.87 -6.54
CA THR A 96 -3.45 -18.39 -6.14
C THR A 96 -2.90 -17.55 -5.00
N LEU A 97 -2.55 -18.19 -3.88
CA LEU A 97 -1.73 -17.56 -2.85
C LEU A 97 -0.27 -17.57 -3.30
N VAL A 98 0.30 -16.38 -3.48
CA VAL A 98 1.68 -16.20 -3.91
C VAL A 98 2.52 -15.83 -2.69
N THR A 99 3.60 -16.57 -2.47
CA THR A 99 4.67 -16.19 -1.53
C THR A 99 5.77 -15.49 -2.31
N LEU A 100 6.01 -14.21 -1.97
CA LEU A 100 7.07 -13.41 -2.56
C LEU A 100 8.40 -13.69 -1.86
N ALA A 101 9.44 -13.94 -2.66
CA ALA A 101 10.79 -14.13 -2.16
C ALA A 101 11.45 -12.79 -1.88
N ALA A 102 12.30 -12.72 -0.85
CA ALA A 102 13.11 -11.53 -0.60
C ALA A 102 14.00 -11.20 -1.82
N PRO A 103 14.29 -9.91 -2.08
CA PRO A 103 15.11 -9.50 -3.21
C PRO A 103 16.43 -10.29 -3.26
N GLY A 104 16.67 -10.97 -4.38
CA GLY A 104 17.85 -11.81 -4.59
C GLY A 104 17.89 -13.14 -3.84
N GLN A 105 16.81 -13.54 -3.14
CA GLN A 105 16.71 -14.79 -2.38
C GLN A 105 15.92 -15.90 -3.09
N GLY A 106 15.30 -15.62 -4.23
CA GLY A 106 14.57 -16.64 -5.01
C GLY A 106 13.57 -16.04 -5.99
N THR A 107 12.79 -16.91 -6.61
CA THR A 107 11.61 -16.55 -7.39
C THR A 107 10.36 -16.69 -6.51
N PRO A 108 9.30 -15.89 -6.75
CA PRO A 108 8.01 -16.11 -6.13
C PRO A 108 7.50 -17.55 -6.35
N SER A 109 6.72 -18.06 -5.40
CA SER A 109 6.08 -19.38 -5.47
C SER A 109 4.59 -19.24 -5.24
N GLY A 110 3.78 -20.07 -5.91
CA GLY A 110 2.32 -20.02 -5.81
C GLY A 110 1.72 -21.34 -5.40
N VAL A 111 0.67 -21.28 -4.60
CA VAL A 111 -0.21 -22.39 -4.23
C VAL A 111 -1.63 -22.03 -4.63
N THR A 112 -2.28 -22.89 -5.41
CA THR A 112 -3.70 -22.70 -5.79
C THR A 112 -4.58 -22.82 -4.55
N LEU A 113 -5.52 -21.88 -4.40
CA LEU A 113 -6.50 -21.91 -3.32
C LEU A 113 -7.59 -22.93 -3.63
N ASP A 114 -7.89 -23.79 -2.65
CA ASP A 114 -8.93 -24.82 -2.75
C ASP A 114 -10.10 -24.49 -1.83
N PHE A 115 -11.22 -24.13 -2.44
CA PHE A 115 -12.50 -23.88 -1.79
C PHE A 115 -13.38 -25.13 -1.75
N ASN A 116 -12.78 -26.29 -1.50
CA ASN A 116 -13.41 -27.62 -1.56
C ASN A 116 -14.05 -27.89 -2.93
N GLY A 117 -13.32 -27.54 -4.00
CA GLY A 117 -13.77 -27.72 -5.39
C GLY A 117 -14.76 -26.69 -5.93
N MET A 118 -15.09 -25.64 -5.16
CA MET A 118 -15.81 -24.48 -5.68
C MET A 118 -14.86 -23.54 -6.44
N LEU A 119 -15.31 -22.97 -7.55
CA LEU A 119 -14.59 -21.88 -8.22
C LEU A 119 -14.88 -20.59 -7.47
N ARG A 120 -13.85 -20.03 -6.82
CA ARG A 120 -13.89 -18.78 -6.06
C ARG A 120 -12.54 -18.09 -6.16
N SER A 121 -12.53 -16.81 -5.84
CA SER A 121 -11.36 -15.96 -5.69
C SER A 121 -11.37 -15.31 -4.30
N LEU A 122 -10.23 -14.75 -3.92
CA LEU A 122 -10.14 -13.79 -2.83
C LEU A 122 -9.73 -12.45 -3.41
N ASP A 123 -10.15 -11.38 -2.76
CA ASP A 123 -9.85 -10.01 -3.18
C ASP A 123 -8.77 -9.41 -2.29
N SER A 124 -8.72 -9.83 -1.03
CA SER A 124 -7.71 -9.38 -0.07
C SER A 124 -7.36 -10.46 0.96
N ILE A 125 -6.19 -10.32 1.59
CA ILE A 125 -5.66 -11.23 2.60
C ILE A 125 -5.10 -10.47 3.79
N ALA A 126 -5.19 -11.07 4.98
CA ALA A 126 -4.69 -10.48 6.22
C ALA A 126 -4.01 -11.54 7.08
N TYR A 127 -2.81 -11.24 7.57
CA TYR A 127 -2.17 -12.03 8.61
C TYR A 127 -2.74 -11.60 9.97
N ARG A 128 -3.01 -12.56 10.86
CA ARG A 128 -3.47 -12.30 12.23
C ARG A 128 -2.33 -12.52 13.23
N PRO A 129 -1.61 -11.46 13.67
CA PRO A 129 -0.51 -11.58 14.62
C PRO A 129 -0.83 -12.40 15.86
N GLN A 130 -2.02 -12.24 16.45
CA GLN A 130 -2.41 -12.92 17.69
C GLN A 130 -2.34 -14.46 17.62
N THR A 131 -2.55 -15.05 16.43
CA THR A 131 -2.66 -16.51 16.26
C THR A 131 -1.73 -17.08 15.19
N GLY A 132 -1.12 -16.24 14.37
CA GLY A 132 -0.27 -16.66 13.25
C GLY A 132 -1.05 -17.22 12.05
N GLN A 133 -2.35 -16.96 11.99
CA GLN A 133 -3.24 -17.46 10.95
C GLN A 133 -3.36 -16.45 9.80
N LEU A 134 -3.49 -16.96 8.57
CA LEU A 134 -3.76 -16.15 7.38
C LEU A 134 -5.25 -16.23 7.05
N TYR A 135 -5.88 -15.07 6.84
CA TYR A 135 -7.26 -14.96 6.42
C TYR A 135 -7.35 -14.33 5.04
N GLY A 136 -8.47 -14.54 4.36
CA GLY A 136 -8.81 -13.84 3.13
C GLY A 136 -10.29 -13.52 3.04
N TYR A 137 -10.62 -12.57 2.18
CA TYR A 137 -11.98 -12.11 1.93
C TYR A 137 -12.38 -12.37 0.48
N ASP A 138 -13.61 -12.83 0.29
CA ASP A 138 -14.29 -13.06 -1.00
C ASP A 138 -15.51 -12.12 -1.00
N ASN A 139 -15.48 -11.07 -1.82
CA ASN A 139 -16.52 -10.05 -1.88
C ASN A 139 -17.80 -10.57 -2.55
N GLU A 140 -17.68 -11.48 -3.54
CA GLU A 140 -18.80 -11.96 -4.36
C GLU A 140 -19.90 -12.58 -3.49
N ASP A 141 -19.50 -13.32 -2.45
CA ASP A 141 -20.42 -13.90 -1.45
C ASP A 141 -20.24 -13.33 -0.02
N ASP A 142 -19.43 -12.28 0.15
CA ASP A 142 -19.08 -11.67 1.44
C ASP A 142 -18.65 -12.70 2.50
N VAL A 143 -17.62 -13.48 2.16
CA VAL A 143 -17.13 -14.58 2.99
C VAL A 143 -15.71 -14.33 3.46
N VAL A 144 -15.48 -14.48 4.77
CA VAL A 144 -14.12 -14.57 5.33
C VAL A 144 -13.70 -16.03 5.38
N TYR A 145 -12.55 -16.32 4.80
CA TYR A 145 -11.88 -17.63 4.84
C TYR A 145 -10.65 -17.61 5.74
N LEU A 146 -10.41 -18.71 6.44
CA LEU A 146 -9.09 -19.07 6.97
C LEU A 146 -8.34 -19.85 5.89
N ILE A 147 -7.06 -19.53 5.67
CA ILE A 147 -6.21 -20.11 4.63
C ILE A 147 -5.08 -20.91 5.28
N ASP A 148 -4.85 -22.13 4.82
CA ASP A 148 -3.60 -22.85 5.06
C ASP A 148 -2.58 -22.44 3.97
N PRO A 149 -1.55 -21.64 4.30
CA PRO A 149 -0.61 -21.15 3.30
C PRO A 149 0.30 -22.24 2.70
N GLN A 150 0.36 -23.43 3.31
CA GLN A 150 1.18 -24.54 2.79
C GLN A 150 0.42 -25.36 1.75
N THR A 151 -0.89 -25.54 1.94
CA THR A 151 -1.71 -26.42 1.10
C THR A 151 -2.67 -25.68 0.20
N GLY A 152 -2.98 -24.41 0.50
CA GLY A 152 -4.00 -23.62 -0.20
C GLY A 152 -5.42 -23.94 0.24
N ALA A 153 -5.61 -24.87 1.17
CA ALA A 153 -6.94 -25.23 1.65
C ALA A 153 -7.59 -24.04 2.38
N THR A 154 -8.84 -23.74 2.04
CA THR A 154 -9.61 -22.66 2.69
C THR A 154 -10.73 -23.23 3.56
N THR A 155 -11.01 -22.54 4.67
CA THR A 155 -12.11 -22.87 5.59
C THR A 155 -12.96 -21.62 5.79
N LYS A 156 -14.24 -21.68 5.42
CA LYS A 156 -15.19 -20.59 5.64
C LYS A 156 -15.40 -20.34 7.14
N ILE A 157 -15.29 -19.07 7.55
CA ILE A 157 -15.42 -18.64 8.95
C ILE A 157 -16.72 -17.90 9.20
N VAL A 158 -17.05 -16.93 8.36
CA VAL A 158 -18.29 -16.16 8.41
C VAL A 158 -18.69 -15.74 7.01
N GLU A 159 -19.98 -15.63 6.78
CA GLU A 159 -20.60 -15.16 5.54
C GLU A 159 -21.70 -14.17 5.92
N ALA A 160 -21.77 -13.04 5.22
CA ALA A 160 -22.82 -12.05 5.39
C ALA A 160 -23.12 -11.34 4.07
N LEU A 161 -23.83 -12.00 3.16
CA LEU A 161 -24.19 -11.45 1.84
C LEU A 161 -24.77 -10.03 1.88
N GLY A 162 -24.27 -9.18 0.99
CA GLY A 162 -24.58 -7.76 0.89
C GLY A 162 -23.80 -6.87 1.86
N THR A 163 -22.65 -7.34 2.36
CA THR A 163 -21.75 -6.57 3.24
C THR A 163 -20.89 -5.61 2.46
N THR A 164 -20.36 -6.06 1.32
CA THR A 164 -19.59 -5.24 0.38
C THR A 164 -20.24 -5.22 -1.00
N SER A 165 -19.85 -4.25 -1.83
CA SER A 165 -20.41 -4.08 -3.18
C SER A 165 -19.37 -3.93 -4.30
N ASN A 166 -18.07 -3.96 -3.95
CA ASN A 166 -16.93 -3.86 -4.85
C ASN A 166 -15.81 -4.82 -4.36
N ASP A 167 -14.99 -5.35 -5.27
CA ASP A 167 -13.80 -6.19 -5.05
C ASP A 167 -12.52 -5.37 -4.77
N ASP A 168 -12.52 -4.07 -5.04
CA ASP A 168 -11.47 -3.11 -4.68
C ASP A 168 -11.54 -2.81 -3.17
N LEU A 169 -10.81 -3.60 -2.37
CA LEU A 169 -10.89 -3.56 -0.91
C LEU A 169 -9.60 -3.89 -0.15
N GLY A 170 -9.47 -3.27 1.03
CA GLY A 170 -8.44 -3.58 2.02
C GLY A 170 -8.95 -4.45 3.16
N PHE A 171 -8.14 -5.37 3.65
CA PHE A 171 -8.45 -6.22 4.80
C PHE A 171 -7.23 -6.37 5.72
N ASP A 172 -7.32 -5.89 6.97
CA ASP A 172 -6.21 -6.04 7.93
C ASP A 172 -6.64 -6.05 9.42
N PHE A 173 -5.80 -6.63 10.29
CA PHE A 173 -6.07 -6.85 11.71
C PHE A 173 -5.66 -5.69 12.62
N ASN A 174 -6.63 -5.18 13.39
CA ASN A 174 -6.37 -4.41 14.60
C ASN A 174 -5.98 -5.35 15.75
N ASN A 175 -4.73 -5.27 16.19
CA ASN A 175 -4.16 -6.19 17.18
C ASN A 175 -4.45 -5.84 18.64
N VAL A 176 -5.06 -4.68 18.91
CA VAL A 176 -5.63 -4.36 20.24
C VAL A 176 -7.00 -5.01 20.40
N LEU A 177 -7.85 -4.90 19.36
CA LEU A 177 -9.20 -5.49 19.36
C LEU A 177 -9.22 -6.97 19.01
N ASP A 178 -8.15 -7.46 18.37
CA ASP A 178 -8.06 -8.79 17.78
C ASP A 178 -9.25 -9.06 16.83
N ALA A 179 -9.45 -8.08 15.95
CA ALA A 179 -10.52 -8.01 14.95
C ALA A 179 -9.94 -7.36 13.69
N ALA A 180 -10.44 -7.75 12.52
CA ALA A 180 -9.98 -7.19 11.26
C ALA A 180 -10.99 -6.19 10.69
N ARG A 181 -10.51 -5.24 9.90
CA ARG A 181 -11.34 -4.27 9.22
C ARG A 181 -11.25 -4.46 7.72
N ILE A 182 -12.41 -4.52 7.09
CA ILE A 182 -12.59 -4.47 5.65
C ILE A 182 -13.02 -3.04 5.29
N VAL A 183 -12.35 -2.45 4.30
CA VAL A 183 -12.70 -1.15 3.71
C VAL A 183 -12.76 -1.29 2.20
N THR A 184 -13.63 -0.55 1.53
CA THR A 184 -13.81 -0.67 0.07
C THR A 184 -13.80 0.70 -0.62
N ALA A 185 -13.61 0.66 -1.93
CA ALA A 185 -13.80 1.76 -2.87
C ALA A 185 -15.19 2.43 -2.77
N GLU A 186 -16.20 1.72 -2.28
CA GLU A 186 -17.59 2.19 -2.14
C GLU A 186 -17.89 2.71 -0.73
N GLU A 187 -16.86 3.22 -0.04
CA GLU A 187 -16.92 3.84 1.29
C GLU A 187 -17.36 2.88 2.41
N GLU A 188 -17.35 1.57 2.16
CA GLU A 188 -17.84 0.60 3.14
C GLU A 188 -16.78 0.39 4.23
N ASN A 189 -17.22 0.26 5.48
CA ASN A 189 -16.35 0.11 6.65
C ASN A 189 -16.92 -0.99 7.54
N ILE A 190 -16.30 -2.16 7.52
CA ILE A 190 -16.82 -3.36 8.16
C ILE A 190 -15.79 -3.93 9.11
N VAL A 191 -16.24 -4.41 10.28
CA VAL A 191 -15.36 -5.09 11.23
C VAL A 191 -15.70 -6.58 11.29
N PHE A 192 -14.72 -7.40 10.97
CA PHE A 192 -14.72 -8.83 11.20
C PHE A 192 -14.27 -9.14 12.64
N PHE A 193 -15.16 -9.78 13.41
CA PHE A 193 -14.87 -10.25 14.76
C PHE A 193 -14.72 -11.78 14.78
N PRO A 194 -13.48 -12.33 14.70
CA PRO A 194 -13.26 -13.78 14.67
C PRO A 194 -13.61 -14.48 15.97
N ASN A 195 -13.54 -13.77 17.11
CA ASN A 195 -13.68 -14.35 18.44
C ASN A 195 -15.12 -14.29 18.99
N LYS A 196 -16.06 -13.67 18.28
CA LYS A 196 -17.48 -13.73 18.65
C LYS A 196 -18.02 -15.13 18.40
N MET A 197 -19.09 -15.49 19.10
CA MET A 197 -19.74 -16.80 18.96
C MET A 197 -21.22 -16.61 18.58
N PRO A 198 -21.59 -16.75 17.29
CA PRO A 198 -20.70 -17.01 16.13
C PRO A 198 -19.85 -15.78 15.73
N PRO A 199 -18.79 -15.95 14.91
CA PRO A 199 -18.06 -14.83 14.31
C PRO A 199 -19.00 -13.95 13.47
N THR A 200 -18.70 -12.66 13.37
CA THR A 200 -19.59 -11.68 12.73
C THR A 200 -18.84 -10.72 11.82
N LEU A 201 -19.50 -10.30 10.76
CA LEU A 201 -19.18 -9.08 10.01
C LEU A 201 -20.15 -7.98 10.46
N GLU A 202 -19.60 -6.82 10.85
CA GLU A 202 -20.41 -5.73 11.38
C GLU A 202 -20.08 -4.40 10.66
N PRO A 203 -21.00 -3.89 9.84
CA PRO A 203 -20.87 -2.56 9.24
C PRO A 203 -20.76 -1.46 10.32
N LYS A 204 -19.99 -0.43 10.01
CA LYS A 204 -19.75 0.77 10.83
C LYS A 204 -20.07 2.02 10.00
N THR A 205 -19.68 3.19 10.50
CA THR A 205 -19.88 4.45 9.77
C THR A 205 -19.09 4.40 8.45
N PRO A 206 -19.73 4.73 7.31
CA PRO A 206 -19.06 4.83 6.02
C PRO A 206 -17.87 5.79 6.04
N LEU A 207 -16.96 5.59 5.11
CA LEU A 207 -15.72 6.35 5.00
C LEU A 207 -16.01 7.76 4.49
N ALA A 208 -15.42 8.77 5.13
CA ALA A 208 -15.49 10.16 4.69
C ALA A 208 -14.34 10.98 5.23
N TYR A 209 -13.78 11.87 4.41
CA TYR A 209 -12.80 12.85 4.86
C TYR A 209 -13.42 13.85 5.83
N VAL A 210 -12.68 14.19 6.89
CA VAL A 210 -13.18 15.07 7.96
C VAL A 210 -13.29 16.52 7.52
N PRO A 211 -14.12 17.33 8.19
CA PRO A 211 -14.16 18.77 7.95
C PRO A 211 -12.80 19.44 8.16
N GLY A 212 -12.35 20.21 7.18
CA GLY A 212 -11.05 20.89 7.16
C GLY A 212 -9.90 20.05 6.62
N ASP A 213 -10.13 18.79 6.26
CA ASP A 213 -9.17 18.00 5.48
C ASP A 213 -9.07 18.54 4.05
N GLU A 214 -7.93 18.35 3.39
CA GLU A 214 -7.76 18.81 2.01
C GLU A 214 -8.66 18.07 1.00
N ASN A 215 -9.07 16.85 1.36
CA ASN A 215 -9.99 16.02 0.61
C ASN A 215 -11.43 16.07 1.17
N GLU A 216 -11.78 17.08 2.00
CA GLU A 216 -13.15 17.24 2.50
C GLU A 216 -14.17 17.28 1.33
N GLY A 217 -15.16 16.39 1.39
CA GLY A 217 -16.29 16.35 0.45
C GLY A 217 -16.01 15.65 -0.87
N VAL A 218 -14.81 15.07 -1.06
CA VAL A 218 -14.57 14.11 -2.15
C VAL A 218 -15.05 12.72 -1.75
N ASN A 219 -15.38 11.89 -2.75
CA ASN A 219 -15.70 10.48 -2.56
C ASN A 219 -14.39 9.70 -2.35
N PRO A 220 -14.16 9.06 -1.19
CA PRO A 220 -12.97 8.25 -0.97
C PRO A 220 -12.99 6.98 -1.84
N ASN A 221 -11.84 6.63 -2.41
CA ASN A 221 -11.65 5.35 -3.12
C ASN A 221 -10.63 4.48 -2.37
N ILE A 222 -11.05 3.90 -1.24
CA ILE A 222 -10.13 3.21 -0.31
C ILE A 222 -9.99 1.73 -0.66
N VAL A 223 -8.83 1.36 -1.18
CA VAL A 223 -8.58 0.01 -1.74
C VAL A 223 -7.57 -0.82 -0.93
N ALA A 224 -6.93 -0.23 0.09
CA ALA A 224 -6.06 -0.97 1.00
C ALA A 224 -6.00 -0.34 2.40
N ASN A 225 -5.75 -1.15 3.43
CA ASN A 225 -5.57 -0.67 4.80
C ASN A 225 -4.53 -1.50 5.58
N ALA A 226 -3.92 -0.90 6.60
CA ALA A 226 -2.99 -1.59 7.48
C ALA A 226 -2.96 -0.99 8.89
N TYR A 227 -2.63 -1.80 9.90
CA TYR A 227 -2.45 -1.36 11.28
C TYR A 227 -1.01 -1.43 11.74
N THR A 228 -0.59 -0.36 12.40
CA THR A 228 0.65 -0.38 13.20
C THR A 228 0.55 -1.33 14.38
N ASN A 229 1.72 -1.70 14.90
CA ASN A 229 1.93 -2.63 16.00
C ASN A 229 1.29 -3.99 15.68
N ALA A 230 1.69 -4.56 14.54
CA ALA A 230 1.30 -5.88 14.05
C ALA A 230 1.91 -7.02 14.88
N VAL A 231 1.67 -6.98 16.20
CA VAL A 231 2.17 -7.91 17.19
C VAL A 231 1.05 -8.41 18.10
N PRO A 232 1.16 -9.63 18.67
CA PRO A 232 0.18 -10.12 19.63
C PRO A 232 0.03 -9.19 20.84
N ASN A 233 -1.20 -8.96 21.28
CA ASN A 233 -1.56 -8.17 22.46
C ASN A 233 -0.96 -6.75 22.46
N ALA A 234 -0.94 -6.08 21.29
CA ALA A 234 -0.52 -4.68 21.18
C ALA A 234 -1.32 -3.79 22.15
N THR A 235 -0.69 -2.75 22.71
CA THR A 235 -1.39 -1.82 23.63
C THR A 235 -2.05 -0.66 22.90
N SER A 236 -1.59 -0.37 21.68
CA SER A 236 -2.12 0.66 20.81
C SER A 236 -1.97 0.28 19.34
N THR A 237 -2.85 0.82 18.48
CA THR A 237 -2.75 0.73 17.02
C THR A 237 -3.22 2.03 16.41
N ALA A 238 -2.54 2.49 15.36
CA ALA A 238 -3.04 3.44 14.37
C ALA A 238 -3.34 2.71 13.06
N GLN A 239 -4.39 3.12 12.36
CA GLN A 239 -4.79 2.57 11.07
C GLN A 239 -4.47 3.55 9.95
N PHE A 240 -3.88 3.03 8.89
CA PHE A 240 -3.59 3.74 7.66
C PHE A 240 -4.32 3.10 6.49
N VAL A 241 -4.62 3.89 5.47
CA VAL A 241 -5.31 3.48 4.25
C VAL A 241 -4.67 4.13 3.03
N ILE A 242 -4.85 3.51 1.87
CA ILE A 242 -4.46 4.09 0.57
C ILE A 242 -5.73 4.40 -0.22
N ASP A 243 -5.79 5.63 -0.74
CA ASP A 243 -6.82 6.07 -1.68
C ASP A 243 -6.23 6.10 -3.09
N SER A 244 -6.77 5.28 -4.00
CA SER A 244 -6.24 5.11 -5.37
C SER A 244 -6.77 6.11 -6.39
N ASP A 245 -7.80 6.89 -6.05
CA ASP A 245 -8.26 7.98 -6.92
C ASP A 245 -7.39 9.22 -6.73
N TRP A 246 -6.95 9.45 -5.50
CA TRP A 246 -6.18 10.62 -5.11
C TRP A 246 -4.68 10.37 -4.95
N ASP A 247 -4.24 9.11 -5.08
CA ASP A 247 -2.85 8.68 -4.91
C ASP A 247 -2.29 9.13 -3.55
N ILE A 248 -3.01 8.90 -2.46
CA ILE A 248 -2.64 9.38 -1.11
C ILE A 248 -2.59 8.28 -0.06
N LEU A 249 -1.78 8.52 0.98
CA LEU A 249 -1.89 7.83 2.26
C LEU A 249 -2.78 8.67 3.19
N ALA A 250 -3.73 8.03 3.86
CA ALA A 250 -4.57 8.65 4.89
C ALA A 250 -4.58 7.81 6.17
N THR A 251 -5.00 8.41 7.28
CA THR A 251 -5.37 7.66 8.50
C THR A 251 -6.87 7.43 8.54
N LEU A 252 -7.29 6.32 9.16
CA LEU A 252 -8.69 5.99 9.36
C LEU A 252 -9.05 5.97 10.85
N GLY A 253 -10.03 6.77 11.23
CA GLY A 253 -10.68 6.82 12.54
C GLY A 253 -11.53 5.59 12.87
N ASN A 254 -11.06 4.39 12.56
CA ASN A 254 -11.69 3.11 12.85
C ASN A 254 -13.22 3.11 12.61
N ASN A 255 -14.01 2.84 13.67
CA ASN A 255 -15.47 2.76 13.60
C ASN A 255 -16.14 4.11 13.31
N ALA A 256 -15.43 5.23 13.47
CA ALA A 256 -15.95 6.55 13.14
C ALA A 256 -16.00 6.81 11.64
N GLY A 257 -15.26 6.04 10.82
CA GLY A 257 -15.22 6.20 9.36
C GLY A 257 -14.49 7.45 8.88
N THR A 258 -13.87 8.20 9.78
CA THR A 258 -13.25 9.49 9.45
C THR A 258 -11.87 9.30 8.83
N LEU A 259 -11.64 9.91 7.67
CA LEU A 259 -10.35 9.93 6.99
C LEU A 259 -9.65 11.27 7.20
N GLU A 260 -8.34 11.22 7.45
CA GLU A 260 -7.45 12.38 7.53
C GLU A 260 -6.23 12.13 6.65
N THR A 261 -5.98 13.03 5.69
CA THR A 261 -4.90 12.89 4.71
C THR A 261 -3.54 13.02 5.39
N VAL A 262 -2.63 12.08 5.10
CA VAL A 262 -1.24 12.13 5.58
C VAL A 262 -0.35 12.78 4.53
N GLY A 263 -0.52 12.40 3.26
CA GLY A 263 0.17 13.02 2.13
C GLY A 263 0.09 12.22 0.83
N ASP A 264 0.56 12.85 -0.25
CA ASP A 264 0.54 12.31 -1.61
C ASP A 264 1.66 11.29 -1.83
N LEU A 265 1.40 10.24 -2.62
CA LEU A 265 2.38 9.24 -3.01
C LEU A 265 3.36 9.79 -4.05
N TYR A 266 4.66 9.67 -3.76
CA TYR A 266 5.74 10.11 -4.63
C TYR A 266 6.78 9.02 -4.79
N LEU A 267 7.33 8.90 -5.99
CA LEU A 267 8.47 8.04 -6.31
C LEU A 267 9.52 8.86 -7.06
N ASP A 268 10.77 8.84 -6.60
CA ASP A 268 11.89 9.57 -7.20
C ASP A 268 11.62 11.07 -7.45
N GLY A 269 10.87 11.69 -6.54
CA GLY A 269 10.52 13.12 -6.59
C GLY A 269 9.40 13.48 -7.57
N MET A 270 8.73 12.49 -8.15
CA MET A 270 7.58 12.64 -9.03
C MET A 270 6.32 12.09 -8.33
N ALA A 271 5.15 12.66 -8.62
CA ALA A 271 3.89 12.07 -8.18
C ALA A 271 3.74 10.65 -8.75
N PHE A 272 3.28 9.72 -7.93
CA PHE A 272 3.17 8.31 -8.30
C PHE A 272 1.69 7.91 -8.41
N ASP A 273 1.28 7.64 -9.64
CA ASP A 273 -0.10 7.34 -10.03
C ASP A 273 -0.34 5.83 -10.02
N ILE A 274 -1.22 5.36 -9.15
CA ILE A 274 -1.46 3.92 -8.88
C ILE A 274 -2.81 3.45 -9.42
N THR A 275 -2.99 2.14 -9.59
CA THR A 275 -4.31 1.53 -9.82
C THR A 275 -4.90 0.98 -8.52
N GLU A 276 -6.04 0.30 -8.62
CA GLU A 276 -6.77 -0.35 -7.54
C GLU A 276 -6.18 -1.74 -7.20
N ASP A 277 -5.45 -2.35 -8.14
CA ASP A 277 -4.71 -3.62 -7.95
C ASP A 277 -3.50 -3.44 -7.01
N ILE A 278 -3.76 -3.33 -5.71
CA ILE A 278 -2.75 -3.02 -4.70
C ILE A 278 -2.91 -3.87 -3.43
N GLY A 279 -1.94 -3.78 -2.54
CA GLY A 279 -2.07 -4.31 -1.19
C GLY A 279 -1.21 -3.53 -0.24
N PHE A 280 -1.60 -3.46 1.03
CA PHE A 280 -0.90 -2.69 2.04
C PHE A 280 -0.90 -3.45 3.36
N ASP A 281 0.26 -3.56 4.00
CA ASP A 281 0.38 -4.18 5.31
C ASP A 281 1.57 -3.56 6.08
N ILE A 282 1.53 -3.60 7.39
CA ILE A 282 2.57 -3.10 8.28
C ILE A 282 3.17 -4.27 9.05
N LEU A 283 4.46 -4.51 8.82
CA LEU A 283 5.22 -5.46 9.61
C LEU A 283 5.65 -4.83 10.95
N SER A 284 5.53 -5.60 12.02
CA SER A 284 6.14 -5.26 13.30
C SER A 284 6.79 -6.46 13.98
N PHE A 285 8.04 -6.30 14.42
CA PHE A 285 8.71 -7.31 15.25
C PHE A 285 8.48 -7.07 16.76
N MET A 286 8.19 -5.83 17.13
CA MET A 286 7.80 -5.41 18.47
C MET A 286 6.95 -4.14 18.40
N GLU A 287 6.26 -3.80 19.48
CA GLU A 287 5.47 -2.56 19.55
C GLU A 287 6.36 -1.33 19.33
N GLY A 288 5.92 -0.43 18.45
CA GLY A 288 6.65 0.75 18.01
C GLY A 288 7.61 0.53 16.84
N ASP A 289 7.92 -0.72 16.48
CA ASP A 289 8.78 -1.08 15.35
C ASP A 289 7.91 -1.38 14.13
N ASN A 290 7.55 -0.34 13.38
CA ASN A 290 6.62 -0.42 12.26
C ASN A 290 7.33 -0.18 10.94
N THR A 291 7.20 -1.12 10.01
CA THR A 291 7.63 -0.96 8.61
C THR A 291 6.47 -1.28 7.70
N ALA A 292 5.98 -0.27 6.98
CA ALA A 292 4.85 -0.42 6.07
C ALA A 292 5.33 -0.81 4.68
N TYR A 293 4.65 -1.78 4.08
CA TYR A 293 4.90 -2.24 2.74
C TYR A 293 3.63 -2.14 1.91
N ALA A 294 3.77 -1.73 0.66
CA ALA A 294 2.68 -1.76 -0.31
C ALA A 294 3.10 -2.51 -1.58
N LEU A 295 2.23 -3.40 -2.05
CA LEU A 295 2.21 -3.83 -3.44
C LEU A 295 1.49 -2.73 -4.21
N LEU A 296 2.15 -2.05 -5.15
CA LEU A 296 1.53 -1.02 -5.96
C LEU A 296 1.70 -1.33 -7.45
N THR A 297 0.65 -1.03 -8.21
CA THR A 297 0.62 -1.12 -9.67
C THR A 297 0.66 0.29 -10.24
N GLU A 298 1.69 0.62 -11.02
CA GLU A 298 1.79 1.93 -11.67
C GLU A 298 0.78 2.05 -12.82
N ARG A 299 -0.10 3.04 -12.79
CA ARG A 299 -1.20 3.20 -13.76
C ARG A 299 -0.73 3.34 -15.21
N MET A 300 0.41 4.02 -15.42
CA MET A 300 0.92 4.31 -16.77
C MET A 300 1.62 3.14 -17.45
N THR A 301 2.36 2.32 -16.69
CA THR A 301 3.16 1.21 -17.25
C THR A 301 2.52 -0.15 -16.98
N GLY A 302 1.62 -0.22 -16.01
CA GLY A 302 1.12 -1.44 -15.41
C GLY A 302 2.19 -2.20 -14.61
N GLY A 303 3.37 -1.64 -14.36
CA GLY A 303 4.43 -2.31 -13.59
C GLY A 303 4.00 -2.51 -12.13
N GLN A 304 4.29 -3.69 -11.58
CA GLN A 304 4.04 -3.98 -10.16
C GLN A 304 5.35 -4.08 -9.40
N SER A 305 5.39 -3.46 -8.22
CA SER A 305 6.53 -3.54 -7.31
C SER A 305 6.04 -3.55 -5.86
N ILE A 306 6.88 -4.08 -4.97
CA ILE A 306 6.76 -3.82 -3.53
C ILE A 306 7.51 -2.53 -3.20
N TYR A 307 6.87 -1.66 -2.42
CA TYR A 307 7.42 -0.41 -1.91
C TYR A 307 7.41 -0.42 -0.38
N GLU A 308 8.43 0.17 0.21
CA GLU A 308 8.34 0.64 1.60
C GLU A 308 7.62 2.00 1.60
N VAL A 309 6.64 2.15 2.49
CA VAL A 309 5.77 3.33 2.58
C VAL A 309 6.05 4.08 3.89
N PRO A 310 6.64 5.29 3.85
CA PRO A 310 6.71 6.12 5.04
C PRO A 310 5.31 6.42 5.58
N LEU A 311 5.09 6.22 6.88
CA LEU A 311 3.79 6.50 7.53
C LEU A 311 3.62 7.96 7.95
N ILE A 312 4.55 8.82 7.55
CA ILE A 312 4.55 10.26 7.79
C ILE A 312 4.99 10.96 6.51
N ALA A 313 4.33 12.07 6.20
CA ALA A 313 4.74 12.92 5.10
C ALA A 313 5.99 13.73 5.45
N ASP A 314 6.72 14.10 4.40
CA ASP A 314 7.77 15.11 4.50
C ASP A 314 7.19 16.53 4.70
N MET A 315 8.07 17.52 4.81
CA MET A 315 7.65 18.92 4.99
C MET A 315 6.86 19.51 3.79
N MET A 316 6.80 18.80 2.67
CA MET A 316 6.07 19.18 1.47
C MET A 316 4.75 18.40 1.32
N GLY A 317 4.38 17.56 2.30
CA GLY A 317 3.16 16.76 2.24
C GLY A 317 3.31 15.48 1.41
N ARG A 318 4.54 14.97 1.21
CA ARG A 318 4.78 13.81 0.34
C ARG A 318 5.16 12.57 1.12
N ILE A 319 4.60 11.46 0.69
CA ILE A 319 4.99 10.09 1.05
C ILE A 319 5.98 9.60 0.00
N ASN A 320 7.27 9.67 0.32
CA ASN A 320 8.33 9.28 -0.62
C ASN A 320 8.55 7.77 -0.55
N LEU A 321 7.91 7.05 -1.47
CA LEU A 321 8.02 5.61 -1.62
C LEU A 321 9.46 5.19 -1.93
N VAL A 322 9.85 4.02 -1.42
CA VAL A 322 11.13 3.39 -1.74
C VAL A 322 10.86 2.02 -2.35
N GLU A 323 11.22 1.83 -3.62
CA GLU A 323 11.07 0.53 -4.27
C GLU A 323 11.96 -0.53 -3.59
N VAL A 324 11.33 -1.63 -3.18
CA VAL A 324 11.99 -2.80 -2.60
C VAL A 324 12.35 -3.80 -3.69
N THR A 325 11.36 -4.16 -4.51
CA THR A 325 11.56 -5.06 -5.65
C THR A 325 10.45 -4.90 -6.67
N ALA A 326 10.84 -4.80 -7.94
CA ALA A 326 9.95 -5.08 -9.04
C ALA A 326 9.48 -6.54 -9.03
N LEU A 327 8.24 -6.74 -9.46
CA LEU A 327 7.57 -8.03 -9.54
C LEU A 327 7.36 -8.39 -11.00
N ASP A 328 7.54 -9.67 -11.31
CA ASP A 328 7.17 -10.20 -12.61
C ASP A 328 5.67 -10.56 -12.64
N ARG A 329 5.16 -10.84 -13.84
CA ARG A 329 3.77 -11.26 -14.05
C ARG A 329 3.60 -12.78 -14.11
N SER A 330 4.44 -13.55 -13.41
CA SER A 330 4.35 -15.02 -13.43
C SER A 330 3.02 -15.54 -12.90
N PHE A 331 2.35 -14.76 -12.06
CA PHE A 331 1.04 -15.07 -11.47
C PHE A 331 -0.03 -14.02 -11.88
N GLY A 332 0.11 -13.42 -13.06
CA GLY A 332 -0.77 -12.33 -13.50
C GLY A 332 -0.52 -11.02 -12.76
N THR A 333 -1.53 -10.15 -12.72
CA THR A 333 -1.55 -9.00 -11.81
C THR A 333 -1.82 -9.52 -10.41
N LEU A 334 -0.97 -9.12 -9.46
CA LEU A 334 -1.13 -9.44 -8.06
C LEU A 334 -2.07 -8.45 -7.37
N ASN A 335 -2.80 -8.91 -6.37
CA ASN A 335 -3.67 -8.08 -5.53
C ASN A 335 -3.56 -8.50 -4.05
N GLY A 336 -3.81 -7.56 -3.13
CA GLY A 336 -3.68 -7.79 -1.70
C GLY A 336 -2.24 -8.07 -1.23
N LEU A 337 -1.99 -7.81 0.06
CA LEU A 337 -0.68 -8.02 0.66
C LEU A 337 -0.87 -8.43 2.12
N ALA A 338 -0.15 -9.47 2.55
CA ALA A 338 0.00 -9.80 3.96
C ALA A 338 1.48 -10.06 4.27
N VAL A 339 2.04 -9.34 5.22
CA VAL A 339 3.43 -9.41 5.64
C VAL A 339 3.50 -9.95 7.06
N ALA A 340 4.16 -11.09 7.22
CA ALA A 340 4.27 -11.77 8.50
C ALA A 340 5.74 -11.93 8.91
N PRO A 341 6.07 -11.86 10.22
CA PRO A 341 7.35 -12.36 10.69
C PRO A 341 7.45 -13.85 10.35
N SER A 342 8.56 -14.27 9.76
CA SER A 342 8.81 -15.69 9.55
C SER A 342 8.95 -16.36 10.91
N ALA A 343 8.36 -17.55 11.06
CA ALA A 343 8.57 -18.34 12.25
C ALA A 343 10.06 -18.64 12.37
N VAL A 344 10.76 -17.97 13.31
CA VAL A 344 12.15 -18.30 13.61
C VAL A 344 12.14 -19.77 14.02
N PRO A 345 12.82 -20.68 13.29
CA PRO A 345 12.92 -22.05 13.75
C PRO A 345 13.60 -21.99 15.11
N LEU A 346 12.86 -22.36 16.16
CA LEU A 346 13.42 -22.49 17.50
C LEU A 346 14.73 -23.28 17.34
N PRO A 347 15.90 -22.70 17.65
CA PRO A 347 17.14 -23.43 17.48
C PRO A 347 16.98 -24.73 18.24
N ALA A 348 17.30 -25.85 17.59
CA ALA A 348 17.23 -27.19 18.17
C ALA A 348 18.01 -27.31 19.50
N ALA A 349 18.77 -26.28 19.88
CA ALA A 349 19.33 -26.05 21.20
C ALA A 349 18.35 -26.20 22.37
N LEU A 350 17.07 -25.80 22.25
CA LEU A 350 16.11 -25.95 23.37
C LEU A 350 15.76 -27.42 23.66
N PRO A 351 15.30 -28.23 22.67
CA PRO A 351 15.12 -29.66 22.89
C PRO A 351 16.44 -30.39 23.21
N MET A 352 17.57 -29.94 22.67
CA MET A 352 18.90 -30.52 23.01
C MET A 352 19.36 -30.16 24.43
N LEU A 353 19.04 -28.98 24.95
CA LEU A 353 19.32 -28.59 26.33
C LEU A 353 18.45 -29.40 27.30
N VAL A 354 17.16 -29.58 26.98
CA VAL A 354 16.25 -30.42 27.76
C VAL A 354 16.70 -31.89 27.73
N ALA A 355 17.08 -32.41 26.56
CA ALA A 355 17.64 -33.76 26.43
C ALA A 355 18.98 -33.92 27.17
N GLY A 356 19.85 -32.91 27.11
CA GLY A 356 21.13 -32.88 27.81
C GLY A 356 20.96 -32.88 29.33
N LEU A 357 20.03 -32.07 29.87
CA LEU A 357 19.70 -32.05 31.30
C LEU A 357 19.06 -33.36 31.77
N ALA A 358 18.19 -33.97 30.94
CA ALA A 358 17.61 -35.28 31.23
C ALA A 358 18.70 -36.38 31.27
N ALA A 359 19.62 -36.39 30.30
CA ALA A 359 20.74 -37.33 30.26
C ALA A 359 21.67 -37.19 31.48
N LEU A 360 21.95 -35.96 31.92
CA LEU A 360 22.70 -35.68 33.16
C LEU A 360 21.97 -36.17 34.41
N GLY A 361 20.65 -35.99 34.46
CA GLY A 361 19.80 -36.52 35.54
C GLY A 361 19.83 -38.05 35.63
N PHE A 362 19.72 -38.74 34.50
CA PHE A 362 19.81 -40.21 34.44
C PHE A 362 21.22 -40.73 34.79
N ALA A 363 22.27 -40.05 34.34
CA ALA A 363 23.64 -40.41 34.65
C ALA A 363 23.94 -40.25 36.16
N ARG A 364 23.38 -39.23 36.82
CA ARG A 364 23.52 -39.03 38.27
C ARG A 364 22.77 -40.08 39.09
N ARG A 365 21.61 -40.54 38.63
CA ARG A 365 20.81 -41.58 39.31
C ARG A 365 21.40 -42.98 39.24
N ARG A 366 22.31 -43.26 38.29
CA ARG A 366 23.02 -44.54 38.19
C ARG A 366 24.30 -44.63 39.05
N ARG A 367 24.71 -43.54 39.68
CA ARG A 367 25.96 -43.45 40.47
C ARG A 367 25.75 -43.26 41.98
N GLY A 368 24.52 -43.26 42.45
CA GLY A 368 24.15 -43.38 43.87
C GLY A 368 23.31 -44.64 44.04
#